data_AF-A0A950MTZ5-F1
#
_entry.id   AF-A0A950MTZ5-F1
#
_cell.length_a   1.000
_cell.length_b   1.000
_cell.length_c   1.000
_cell.angle_alpha   90.00
_cell.angle_beta   90.00
_cell.angle_gamma   90.00
#
_symmetry.space_group_name_H-M   'P 1'
#
loop_
_entity.id
_entity.type
_entity.pdbx_description
1 polymer ?
#
loop_
_entity_poly.entity_id
_entity_poly.type
_entity_poly.pdbx_seq_one_letter_code
_entity_poly.pdbx_strand_id
1 'polypeptide(L)'
;MEANLSGAAIDVASIEERLKQGRAKEGATTATTMNLIVYIDDRSQHERAMKRAQDFCEKYPARVMILDATRKSSADVESCTRPFAEGTTINAERIELGVGGLPAQIVSS
;
A
#
# COMPACT_ATOMS: atom_id res chain seq x y z
N MET A 1 9.07 10.61 -31.38
CA MET A 1 8.24 11.59 -30.65
C MET A 1 8.00 10.98 -29.29
N GLU A 2 8.90 11.24 -28.34
CA GLU A 2 8.81 10.67 -26.99
C GLU A 2 7.66 11.35 -26.26
N ALA A 3 6.61 10.59 -25.96
CA ALA A 3 5.51 11.07 -25.15
C ALA A 3 6.06 11.35 -23.75
N ASN A 4 6.14 12.64 -23.41
CA ASN A 4 6.51 13.12 -22.10
C ASN A 4 5.42 12.66 -21.10
N LEU A 5 5.69 11.54 -20.42
CA LEU A 5 4.82 10.91 -19.42
C LEU A 5 4.84 11.73 -18.12
N SER A 6 4.35 12.97 -18.16
CA SER A 6 4.19 13.79 -16.95
C SER A 6 2.78 13.65 -16.35
N GLY A 7 2.22 12.44 -16.37
CA GLY A 7 1.16 12.08 -15.44
C GLY A 7 1.80 12.03 -14.06
N ALA A 8 1.19 12.67 -13.06
CA ALA A 8 1.72 12.78 -11.70
C ALA A 8 2.37 11.45 -11.25
N ALA A 9 3.70 11.41 -11.31
CA ALA A 9 4.45 10.18 -11.14
C ALA A 9 4.40 9.82 -9.66
N ILE A 10 3.92 8.62 -9.36
CA ILE A 10 4.03 8.06 -8.01
C ILE A 10 5.54 7.93 -7.73
N ASP A 11 6.02 8.64 -6.71
CA ASP A 11 7.43 8.62 -6.31
C ASP A 11 7.75 7.28 -5.60
N VAL A 12 8.18 6.31 -6.40
CA VAL A 12 8.55 4.98 -5.93
C VAL A 12 9.73 5.03 -4.94
N ALA A 13 10.69 5.92 -5.15
CA ALA A 13 11.86 6.02 -4.27
C ALA A 13 11.48 6.48 -2.86
N SER A 14 10.58 7.46 -2.76
CA SER A 14 10.02 7.90 -1.48
C SER A 14 9.22 6.80 -0.77
N ILE A 15 8.42 6.02 -1.51
CA ILE A 15 7.70 4.86 -0.97
C ILE A 15 8.68 3.84 -0.38
N GLU A 16 9.73 3.49 -1.13
CA GLU A 16 10.75 2.55 -0.66
C GLU A 16 11.45 3.02 0.61
N GLU A 17 11.79 4.31 0.69
CA GLU A 17 12.43 4.90 1.86
C GLU A 17 11.51 4.82 3.10
N ARG A 18 10.24 5.21 2.96
CA ARG A 18 9.23 5.13 4.04
C ARG A 18 9.04 3.70 4.54
N LEU A 19 9.02 2.72 3.63
CA LEU A 19 8.93 1.30 3.99
C LEU A 19 10.19 0.83 4.75
N LYS A 20 11.38 1.23 4.31
CA LYS A 20 12.64 0.91 5.01
C LYS A 20 12.66 1.50 6.42
N GLN A 21 12.25 2.76 6.58
CA GLN A 21 12.14 3.42 7.88
C GLN A 21 11.13 2.71 8.81
N GLY A 22 9.97 2.30 8.27
CA GLY A 22 8.98 1.53 9.03
C GLY A 22 9.50 0.18 9.53
N ARG A 23 10.28 -0.53 8.69
CA ARG A 23 10.88 -1.83 9.01
C ARG A 23 12.06 -1.75 9.98
N ALA A 24 12.74 -0.61 10.04
CA ALA A 24 13.92 -0.42 10.88
C ALA A 24 13.60 -0.22 12.38
N LYS A 25 12.32 -0.12 12.77
CA LYS A 25 11.92 -0.03 14.18
C LYS A 25 12.29 -1.34 14.91
N GLU A 26 13.09 -1.21 15.97
CA GLU A 26 13.77 -2.31 16.67
C GLU A 26 12.84 -3.43 17.15
N GLY A 27 13.27 -4.70 16.99
CA GLY A 27 12.59 -5.88 17.52
C GLY A 27 11.50 -6.50 16.64
N ALA A 28 11.20 -5.92 15.47
CA ALA A 28 10.20 -6.45 14.55
C ALA A 28 10.77 -7.48 13.57
N THR A 29 10.44 -8.75 13.78
CA THR A 29 10.59 -9.77 12.76
C THR A 29 9.60 -9.45 11.65
N THR A 30 10.09 -9.07 10.47
CA THR A 30 9.24 -8.73 9.33
C THR A 30 8.67 -10.01 8.72
N ALA A 31 7.64 -10.56 9.34
CA ALA A 31 6.91 -11.73 8.85
C ALA A 31 5.70 -11.27 8.05
N THR A 32 5.89 -10.61 6.89
CA THR A 32 4.77 -10.40 5.97
C THR A 32 4.43 -11.75 5.32
N THR A 33 3.32 -12.37 5.71
CA THR A 33 2.96 -13.70 5.23
C THR A 33 2.11 -13.67 3.97
N MET A 34 1.55 -12.51 3.61
CA MET A 34 0.60 -12.38 2.50
C MET A 34 0.57 -10.95 1.94
N ASN A 35 0.34 -10.85 0.62
CA ASN A 35 -0.01 -9.60 -0.04
C ASN A 35 -1.51 -9.60 -0.37
N LEU A 36 -2.23 -8.54 0.01
CA LEU A 36 -3.61 -8.29 -0.39
C LEU A 36 -3.63 -7.04 -1.27
N ILE A 37 -4.25 -7.13 -2.43
CA ILE A 37 -4.44 -5.98 -3.33
C ILE A 37 -5.93 -5.66 -3.37
N VAL A 38 -6.28 -4.41 -3.05
CA VAL A 38 -7.65 -3.90 -3.05
C VAL A 38 -7.74 -2.83 -4.13
N TYR A 39 -8.60 -3.03 -5.12
CA TYR A 39 -8.89 -2.02 -6.14
C TYR A 39 -10.23 -1.35 -5.83
N ILE A 40 -10.26 -0.02 -5.82
CA ILE A 40 -11.44 0.81 -5.55
C ILE A 40 -11.68 1.68 -6.79
N ASP A 41 -12.74 1.39 -7.54
CA ASP A 41 -13.20 2.20 -8.67
C ASP A 41 -14.54 2.89 -8.42
N ASP A 42 -15.31 2.41 -7.44
CA ASP A 42 -16.56 3.01 -7.00
C ASP A 42 -16.36 3.84 -5.73
N ARG A 43 -16.56 5.15 -5.85
CA ARG A 43 -16.47 6.10 -4.73
C ARG A 43 -17.46 5.78 -3.61
N SER A 44 -18.61 5.18 -3.92
CA SER A 44 -19.61 4.79 -2.91
C SER A 44 -19.12 3.63 -2.03
N GLN A 45 -18.18 2.82 -2.51
CA GLN A 45 -17.58 1.70 -1.76
C GLN A 45 -16.29 2.09 -1.03
N HIS A 46 -15.73 3.27 -1.29
CA HIS A 46 -14.42 3.70 -0.79
C HIS A 46 -14.27 3.51 0.73
N GLU A 47 -15.15 4.12 1.53
CA GLU A 47 -15.05 4.05 2.99
C GLU A 47 -15.16 2.61 3.51
N ARG A 48 -16.04 1.81 2.90
CA ARG A 48 -16.23 0.40 3.25
C ARG A 48 -15.00 -0.43 2.90
N ALA A 49 -14.39 -0.20 1.74
CA ALA A 49 -13.20 -0.91 1.28
C ALA A 49 -11.98 -0.55 2.15
N MET A 50 -11.79 0.75 2.44
CA MET A 50 -10.74 1.24 3.34
C MET A 50 -10.86 0.64 4.73
N LYS A 51 -12.07 0.63 5.31
CA LYS A 51 -12.30 0.01 6.62
C LYS A 51 -11.93 -1.48 6.61
N ARG A 52 -12.33 -2.22 5.57
CA ARG A 52 -12.02 -3.66 5.46
C ARG A 52 -10.52 -3.92 5.28
N ALA A 53 -9.84 -3.09 4.51
CA ALA A 53 -8.39 -3.15 4.33
C ALA A 53 -7.67 -2.92 5.67
N GLN A 54 -8.13 -1.94 6.45
CA GLN A 54 -7.60 -1.67 7.78
C GLN A 54 -7.85 -2.84 8.74
N ASP A 55 -9.10 -3.32 8.84
CA ASP A 55 -9.46 -4.46 9.68
C ASP A 55 -8.62 -5.71 9.31
N PHE A 56 -8.22 -5.85 8.05
CA PHE A 56 -7.37 -6.95 7.57
C PHE A 56 -5.91 -6.78 8.01
N CYS A 57 -5.31 -5.60 7.82
CA CYS A 57 -3.98 -5.26 8.31
C CYS A 57 -3.84 -5.47 9.83
N GLU A 58 -4.88 -5.15 10.59
CA GLU A 58 -4.88 -5.28 12.04
C GLU A 58 -4.99 -6.74 12.50
N LYS A 59 -5.57 -7.64 11.69
CA LYS A 59 -5.77 -9.06 12.02
C LYS A 59 -4.67 -9.96 11.50
N TYR A 60 -4.15 -9.68 10.32
CA TYR A 60 -3.20 -10.53 9.63
C TYR A 60 -1.88 -9.82 9.39
N PRO A 61 -0.75 -10.53 9.45
CA PRO A 61 0.53 -9.96 9.11
C PRO A 61 0.66 -9.88 7.58
N ALA A 62 0.08 -8.83 7.01
CA ALA A 62 -0.06 -8.67 5.57
C ALA A 62 0.48 -7.33 5.07
N ARG A 63 0.85 -7.30 3.79
CA ARG A 63 1.00 -6.07 3.03
C ARG A 63 -0.29 -5.85 2.25
N VAL A 64 -1.01 -4.80 2.57
CA VAL A 64 -2.23 -4.39 1.88
C VAL A 64 -1.90 -3.23 0.94
N MET A 65 -2.08 -3.44 -0.34
CA MET A 65 -1.95 -2.42 -1.38
C MET A 65 -3.35 -1.99 -1.80
N ILE A 66 -3.66 -0.72 -1.66
CA ILE A 66 -4.94 -0.12 -2.06
C ILE A 66 -4.69 0.70 -3.31
N LEU A 67 -5.37 0.35 -4.39
CA LEU A 67 -5.34 1.02 -5.68
C LEU A 67 -6.67 1.76 -5.84
N ASP A 68 -6.66 3.06 -5.59
CA ASP A 68 -7.86 3.90 -5.61
C ASP A 68 -7.96 4.70 -6.91
N ALA A 69 -8.79 4.22 -7.83
CA ALA A 69 -9.07 4.88 -9.10
C ALA A 69 -9.98 6.11 -8.95
N THR A 70 -10.57 6.32 -7.76
CA THR A 70 -11.39 7.50 -7.45
C THR A 70 -10.56 8.69 -6.97
N ARG A 71 -9.30 8.45 -6.59
CA ARG A 71 -8.32 9.48 -6.20
C ARG A 71 -7.36 9.79 -7.34
N LYS A 72 -6.92 11.04 -7.44
CA LYS A 72 -5.80 11.43 -8.31
C LYS A 72 -4.53 10.70 -7.91
N SER A 73 -3.55 10.64 -8.82
CA SER A 73 -2.24 10.05 -8.55
C SER A 73 -1.60 10.61 -7.27
N SER A 74 -1.48 9.76 -6.26
CA SER A 74 -0.89 10.05 -4.96
C SER A 74 -0.39 8.75 -4.34
N ALA A 75 0.53 8.83 -3.37
CA ALA A 75 0.97 7.66 -2.63
C ALA A 75 1.12 7.94 -1.14
N ASP A 76 0.42 7.16 -0.34
CA ASP A 76 0.50 7.17 1.12
C ASP A 76 0.94 5.80 1.61
N VAL A 77 1.88 5.78 2.56
CA VAL A 77 2.41 4.57 3.16
C VAL A 77 2.25 4.68 4.66
N GLU A 78 1.55 3.71 5.23
CA GLU A 78 1.43 3.52 6.67
C GLU A 78 2.03 2.15 7.03
N SER A 79 3.03 2.16 7.90
CA SER A 79 3.55 0.95 8.53
C SER A 79 2.89 0.77 9.88
N CYS A 80 2.23 -0.37 10.10
CA CYS A 80 1.69 -0.75 11.39
C CYS A 80 2.56 -1.87 11.98
N THR A 81 3.12 -1.64 13.15
CA THR A 81 3.84 -2.67 13.91
C THR A 81 2.92 -3.15 15.03
N ARG A 82 2.74 -4.46 15.15
CA ARG A 82 1.91 -5.06 16.22
C ARG A 82 2.65 -6.18 16.95
N PRO A 83 2.37 -6.40 18.24
CA PRO A 83 2.85 -7.59 18.93
C PRO A 83 2.29 -8.86 18.29
N PHE A 84 3.09 -9.92 18.23
CA PHE A 84 2.69 -11.25 17.77
C PHE A 84 3.43 -12.29 18.59
N ALA A 85 2.73 -12.99 19.49
CA ALA A 85 3.34 -13.93 20.43
C ALA A 85 4.49 -13.32 21.27
N GLU A 86 4.98 -14.06 22.27
CA GLU A 86 5.93 -13.54 23.25
C GLU A 86 7.21 -13.00 22.59
N GLY A 87 7.42 -11.68 22.70
CA GLY A 87 8.64 -10.99 22.27
C GLY A 87 8.79 -10.76 20.77
N THR A 88 7.85 -11.17 19.94
CA THR A 88 7.90 -10.90 18.49
C THR A 88 6.95 -9.76 18.14
N THR A 89 7.40 -8.79 17.35
CA THR A 89 6.51 -7.84 16.68
C THR A 89 6.48 -8.14 15.20
N ILE A 90 5.29 -8.07 14.60
CA ILE A 90 5.12 -8.19 13.14
C ILE A 90 4.76 -6.84 12.56
N ASN A 91 5.38 -6.54 11.42
CA ASN A 91 5.04 -5.42 10.56
C ASN A 91 3.93 -5.82 9.56
N ALA A 92 2.84 -5.07 9.60
CA ALA A 92 1.87 -4.97 8.52
C ALA A 92 2.11 -3.63 7.78
N GLU A 93 1.91 -3.64 6.47
CA GLU A 93 2.16 -2.46 5.63
C GLU A 93 0.88 -2.14 4.88
N ARG A 94 0.39 -0.90 4.98
CA ARG A 94 -0.71 -0.38 4.16
C ARG A 94 -0.13 0.63 3.19
N ILE A 95 -0.23 0.35 1.90
CA ILE A 95 0.24 1.22 0.83
C ILE A 95 -1.00 1.66 0.06
N GLU A 96 -1.30 2.94 0.05
CA GLU A 96 -2.42 3.53 -0.66
C GLU A 96 -1.91 4.29 -1.87
N LEU A 97 -2.38 3.92 -3.04
CA LEU A 97 -2.02 4.53 -4.31
C LEU A 97 -3.29 5.08 -4.96
N GLY A 98 -3.35 6.39 -5.13
CA GLY A 98 -4.30 6.99 -6.04
C GLY A 98 -3.88 6.66 -7.46
N VAL A 99 -4.77 6.06 -8.25
CA VAL A 99 -4.50 5.63 -9.64
C VAL A 99 -5.50 6.23 -10.63
N GLY A 100 -6.37 7.11 -10.17
CA GLY A 100 -7.31 7.83 -11.03
C GLY A 100 -6.57 8.66 -12.08
N GLY A 101 -6.94 8.47 -13.34
CA GLY A 101 -6.32 9.12 -14.49
C GLY A 101 -5.02 8.47 -14.97
N LEU A 102 -4.56 7.38 -14.33
CA LEU A 102 -3.46 6.58 -14.87
C LEU A 102 -4.00 5.64 -15.97
N PRO A 103 -3.46 5.70 -17.20
CA PRO A 103 -3.86 4.77 -18.25
C PRO A 103 -3.40 3.36 -17.90
N ALA A 104 -4.27 2.36 -18.11
CA ALA A 104 -3.88 0.96 -18.02
C ALA A 104 -2.83 0.66 -19.09
N GLN A 105 -1.63 0.24 -18.67
CA GLN A 105 -0.59 -0.23 -19.58
C GLN A 105 -0.42 -1.72 -19.39
N ILE A 106 -0.63 -2.48 -20.47
CA ILE A 106 -0.29 -3.89 -20.51
C ILE A 106 1.18 -3.97 -20.89
N VAL A 107 2.03 -4.36 -19.94
CA VAL A 107 3.44 -4.63 -20.20
C VAL A 107 3.57 -6.13 -20.46
N SER A 108 3.72 -6.51 -21.73
CA SER A 108 4.11 -7.87 -22.11
C SER A 108 5.62 -7.92 -22.26
N SER A 109 6.27 -8.80 -21.49
CA SER A 109 7.68 -9.18 -21.67
C SER A 109 7.85 -10.13 -22.85
#